data_AF-A0A7J4MW76-F1
#
_entry.id   AF-A0A7J4MW76-F1
#
_cell.length_a   1.000
_cell.length_b   1.000
_cell.length_c   1.000
_cell.angle_alpha   90.00
_cell.angle_beta   90.00
_cell.angle_gamma   90.00
#
_symmetry.space_group_name_H-M   'P 1'
#
loop_
_entity.id
_entity.type
_entity.pdbx_description
1 polymer ?
#
loop_
_entity_poly.entity_id
_entity_poly.type
_entity_poly.pdbx_seq_one_letter_code
_entity_poly.pdbx_strand_id
1 'polypeptide(L)'
;MTILGFFRLIDKGDGPVRLFVGGVHGREGLTTIRALRRLGFNDIDNGRLIIYSCNPTPYISTLNPDYYRSPQGREILRLIEKYRPSTYLEAHCYRRENYDKLTDPSRKSSEGVPPLIELEEGVLIGSVSPHIRKKLFKRDDICLTVEMPCLDGGSDRSLDVYVEFLRTVASS
;
A
#
# COMPACT_ATOMS: atom_id res chain seq x y z
N MET A 1 21.17 11.25 -7.05
CA MET A 1 21.12 10.36 -5.86
C MET A 1 20.19 9.21 -6.17
N THR A 2 20.75 8.05 -6.50
CA THR A 2 19.97 6.84 -6.74
C THR A 2 19.59 6.28 -5.39
N ILE A 3 18.42 6.65 -4.88
CA ILE A 3 17.87 5.92 -3.74
C ILE A 3 17.46 4.56 -4.32
N LEU A 4 18.07 3.48 -3.82
CA LEU A 4 17.67 2.12 -4.13
C LEU A 4 16.33 1.87 -3.43
N GLY A 5 15.37 1.28 -4.13
CA GLY A 5 14.12 0.85 -3.53
C GLY A 5 14.39 -0.01 -2.30
N PHE A 6 13.53 0.09 -1.29
CA PHE A 6 13.66 -0.74 -0.10
C PHE A 6 13.06 -2.11 -0.38
N PHE A 7 13.78 -3.17 -0.06
CA PHE A 7 13.28 -4.53 -0.14
C PHE A 7 13.59 -5.28 1.16
N ARG A 8 12.59 -6.01 1.69
CA ARG A 8 12.73 -6.94 2.81
C ARG A 8 11.86 -8.16 2.56
N LEU A 9 12.42 -9.35 2.75
CA LEU A 9 11.69 -10.61 2.81
C LEU A 9 11.85 -11.18 4.21
N ILE A 10 10.73 -11.50 4.84
CA ILE A 10 10.65 -12.22 6.11
C ILE A 10 9.97 -13.56 5.81
N ASP A 11 10.61 -14.66 6.19
CA ASP A 11 10.16 -16.00 5.89
C ASP A 11 10.11 -16.84 7.17
N LYS A 12 8.92 -17.30 7.53
CA LYS A 12 8.63 -18.22 8.65
C LYS A 12 8.15 -19.59 8.16
N GLY A 13 8.47 -19.95 6.92
CA GLY A 13 8.10 -21.22 6.32
C GLY A 13 6.68 -21.21 5.76
N ASP A 14 5.97 -22.32 5.95
CA ASP A 14 4.65 -22.52 5.37
C ASP A 14 3.61 -21.52 5.90
N GLY A 15 2.71 -21.10 5.03
CA GLY A 15 1.65 -20.15 5.35
C GLY A 15 1.32 -19.17 4.22
N PRO A 16 0.51 -18.15 4.50
CA PRO A 16 0.13 -17.13 3.53
C PRO A 16 1.33 -16.30 3.08
N VAL A 17 1.22 -15.76 1.87
CA VAL A 17 2.21 -14.85 1.29
C VAL A 17 1.62 -13.46 1.26
N ARG A 18 2.30 -12.53 1.92
CA ARG A 18 1.87 -11.13 2.08
C ARG A 18 2.86 -10.23 1.33
N LEU A 19 2.36 -9.37 0.45
CA LEU A 19 3.17 -8.42 -0.31
C LEU A 19 2.70 -6.99 -0.01
N PHE A 20 3.52 -6.23 0.70
CA PHE A 20 3.28 -4.83 1.02
C PHE A 20 4.15 -3.95 0.12
N VAL A 21 3.53 -3.03 -0.61
CA VAL A 21 4.20 -2.15 -1.56
C VAL A 21 3.98 -0.69 -1.18
N GLY A 22 5.06 0.01 -0.85
CA GLY A 22 5.07 1.44 -0.62
C GLY A 22 5.60 2.24 -1.82
N GLY A 23 5.32 3.54 -1.79
CA GLY A 23 5.82 4.47 -2.80
C GLY A 23 5.25 4.26 -4.18
N VAL A 24 4.02 3.71 -4.26
CA VAL A 24 3.30 3.34 -5.48
C VAL A 24 3.26 4.46 -6.52
N HIS A 25 3.27 5.73 -6.12
CA HIS A 25 3.39 6.85 -7.04
C HIS A 25 3.96 8.10 -6.39
N GLY A 26 4.50 8.99 -7.22
CA GLY A 26 4.95 10.30 -6.79
C GLY A 26 6.15 10.19 -5.84
N ARG A 27 6.01 10.85 -4.68
CA ARG A 27 7.04 10.90 -3.62
C ARG A 27 6.55 10.28 -2.31
N GLU A 28 5.42 9.58 -2.32
CA GLU A 28 4.77 9.03 -1.13
C GLU A 28 5.67 8.02 -0.40
N GLY A 29 6.55 7.34 -1.14
CA GLY A 29 7.53 6.40 -0.60
C GLY A 29 8.47 7.03 0.44
N LEU A 30 8.70 8.35 0.39
CA LEU A 30 9.51 9.05 1.40
C LEU A 30 8.84 9.06 2.78
N THR A 31 7.51 8.97 2.79
CA THR A 31 6.68 8.93 3.99
C THR A 31 6.40 7.49 4.41
N THR A 32 5.86 6.68 3.50
CA THR A 32 5.36 5.33 3.85
C THR A 32 6.48 4.36 4.23
N ILE A 33 7.71 4.61 3.75
CA ILE A 33 8.89 3.85 4.18
C ILE A 33 9.13 3.92 5.70
N ARG A 34 8.73 5.02 6.36
CA ARG A 34 8.88 5.16 7.82
C ARG A 34 8.01 4.18 8.59
N ALA A 35 6.84 3.83 8.05
CA ALA A 35 5.96 2.80 8.60
C ALA A 35 6.45 1.40 8.25
N LEU A 36 6.68 1.15 6.95
CA LEU A 36 7.06 -0.17 6.43
C LEU A 36 8.35 -0.73 7.05
N ARG A 37 9.32 0.13 7.40
CA ARG A 37 10.57 -0.30 8.06
C ARG A 37 10.36 -0.84 9.48
N ARG A 38 9.25 -0.47 10.15
CA ARG A 38 8.93 -0.90 11.52
C ARG A 38 8.39 -2.33 11.59
N LEU A 39 8.00 -2.92 10.47
CA LEU A 39 7.60 -4.32 10.39
C LEU A 39 8.82 -5.23 10.41
N GLY A 40 8.78 -6.28 11.24
CA GLY A 40 9.88 -7.18 11.49
C GLY A 40 9.42 -8.63 11.68
N PHE A 41 10.38 -9.48 12.08
CA PHE A 41 10.18 -10.92 12.17
C PHE A 41 9.03 -11.31 13.12
N ASN A 42 8.82 -10.54 14.19
CA ASN A 42 7.78 -10.84 15.18
C ASN A 42 6.39 -10.33 14.80
N ASP A 43 6.24 -9.60 13.69
CA ASP A 43 4.95 -9.08 13.24
C ASP A 43 4.19 -10.06 12.33
N ILE A 44 4.74 -11.26 12.06
CA ILE A 44 4.06 -12.35 11.35
C ILE A 44 4.12 -13.63 12.17
N ASP A 45 3.06 -14.44 12.16
CA ASP A 45 3.05 -15.72 12.89
C ASP A 45 3.65 -16.87 12.07
N ASN A 46 3.33 -16.91 10.77
CA ASN A 46 3.77 -17.91 9.81
C ASN A 46 3.83 -17.33 8.38
N GLY A 47 4.25 -18.14 7.41
CA GLY A 47 4.28 -17.74 6.01
C GLY A 47 5.36 -16.71 5.70
N ARG A 48 5.09 -15.85 4.71
CA ARG A 48 6.07 -14.87 4.19
C ARG A 48 5.49 -13.47 4.16
N LEU A 49 6.31 -12.48 4.53
CA LEU A 49 6.04 -11.06 4.33
C LEU A 49 7.13 -10.46 3.43
N ILE A 50 6.70 -9.99 2.27
CA ILE A 50 7.52 -9.26 1.30
C ILE A 50 7.15 -7.79 1.41
N ILE A 51 8.15 -6.95 1.66
CA ILE A 51 8.00 -5.49 1.71
C ILE A 51 8.84 -4.90 0.61
N TYR A 52 8.23 -4.11 -0.25
CA TYR A 52 8.90 -3.35 -1.29
C TYR A 52 8.51 -1.88 -1.22
N SER A 53 9.45 -0.95 -1.27
CA SER A 53 9.15 0.47 -1.48
C SER A 53 9.80 0.93 -2.76
N CYS A 54 8.96 1.35 -3.70
CA CYS A 54 9.41 1.88 -4.97
C CYS A 54 10.16 3.20 -4.80
N ASN A 55 10.97 3.51 -5.81
CA ASN A 55 11.64 4.81 -5.91
C ASN A 55 10.65 5.91 -6.32
N PRO A 56 10.93 7.18 -5.97
CA PRO A 56 10.12 8.29 -6.41
C PRO A 56 10.04 8.39 -7.93
N THR A 57 8.84 8.67 -8.44
CA THR A 57 8.54 8.85 -9.86
C THR A 57 7.61 10.04 -10.06
N PRO A 58 7.39 10.50 -11.31
CA PRO A 58 6.25 11.37 -11.61
C PRO A 58 4.94 10.72 -11.18
N TYR A 59 4.01 11.53 -10.67
CA TYR A 59 2.71 11.03 -10.22
C TYR A 59 1.87 10.55 -11.41
N ILE A 60 1.40 9.30 -11.32
CA ILE A 60 0.36 8.72 -12.17
C ILE A 60 -0.61 8.00 -11.24
N SER A 61 -1.92 8.25 -11.37
CA SER A 61 -2.94 7.57 -10.55
C SER A 61 -3.01 6.08 -10.88
N THR A 62 -3.14 5.21 -9.88
CA THR A 62 -3.37 3.76 -10.07
C THR A 62 -4.74 3.44 -10.68
N LEU A 63 -5.65 4.42 -10.72
CA LEU A 63 -6.92 4.33 -11.45
C LEU A 63 -6.75 4.59 -12.95
N ASN A 64 -5.65 5.22 -13.37
CA ASN A 64 -5.29 5.31 -14.78
C ASN A 64 -4.66 3.98 -15.24
N PRO A 65 -5.23 3.28 -16.23
CA PRO A 65 -4.68 2.00 -16.70
C PRO A 65 -3.24 2.09 -17.23
N ASP A 66 -2.79 3.26 -17.69
CA ASP A 66 -1.43 3.47 -18.16
C ASP A 66 -0.39 3.46 -17.04
N TYR A 67 -0.82 3.60 -15.77
CA TYR A 67 0.04 3.37 -14.62
C TYR A 67 0.73 2.00 -14.70
N TYR A 68 -0.03 0.95 -15.03
CA TYR A 68 0.49 -0.41 -15.12
C TYR A 68 1.34 -0.68 -16.37
N ARG A 69 1.44 0.30 -17.28
CA ARG A 69 2.40 0.29 -18.40
C ARG A 69 3.69 1.05 -18.08
N SER A 70 3.70 1.87 -17.03
CA SER A 70 4.89 2.57 -16.57
C SER A 70 5.97 1.59 -16.06
N PRO A 71 7.24 2.01 -15.99
CA PRO A 71 8.31 1.19 -15.40
C PRO A 71 7.95 0.70 -13.98
N GLN A 72 7.40 1.58 -13.15
CA GLN A 72 7.03 1.27 -11.77
C GLN A 72 5.84 0.33 -11.68
N GLY A 73 4.76 0.60 -12.44
CA GLY A 73 3.61 -0.29 -12.48
C GLY A 73 4.00 -1.70 -12.93
N ARG A 74 4.85 -1.83 -13.96
CA ARG A 74 5.37 -3.13 -14.42
C ARG A 74 6.23 -3.84 -13.38
N GLU A 75 7.00 -3.10 -12.59
CA GLU A 75 7.77 -3.67 -11.48
C GLU A 75 6.85 -4.26 -10.41
N ILE A 76 5.82 -3.53 -10.00
CA ILE A 76 4.82 -4.02 -9.05
C ILE A 76 4.10 -5.26 -9.59
N LEU A 77 3.70 -5.25 -10.87
CA LEU A 77 3.09 -6.42 -11.52
C LEU A 77 3.99 -7.64 -11.47
N ARG A 78 5.29 -7.49 -11.72
CA ARG A 78 6.27 -8.59 -11.62
C ARG A 78 6.38 -9.13 -10.19
N LEU A 79 6.30 -8.27 -9.17
CA LEU A 79 6.30 -8.73 -7.77
C LEU A 79 5.04 -9.54 -7.46
N ILE A 80 3.87 -9.06 -7.88
CA ILE A 80 2.60 -9.78 -7.72
C ILE A 80 2.67 -11.15 -8.41
N GLU A 81 3.14 -11.21 -9.66
CA GLU A 81 3.27 -12.45 -10.42
C GLU A 81 4.28 -13.42 -9.79
N LYS A 82 5.44 -12.91 -9.35
CA LYS A 82 6.50 -13.70 -8.74
C LYS A 82 6.08 -14.34 -7.42
N TYR A 83 5.45 -13.56 -6.54
CA TYR A 83 5.16 -13.99 -5.17
C TYR A 83 3.75 -14.60 -5.01
N ARG A 84 2.83 -14.31 -5.94
CA ARG A 84 1.42 -14.75 -5.90
C ARG A 84 0.80 -14.60 -4.51
N PRO A 85 0.80 -13.37 -3.95
CA PRO A 85 0.40 -13.16 -2.57
C PRO A 85 -1.10 -13.37 -2.38
N SER A 86 -1.49 -14.01 -1.27
CA SER A 86 -2.87 -14.07 -0.80
C SER A 86 -3.30 -12.77 -0.10
N THR A 87 -2.33 -11.93 0.28
CA THR A 87 -2.55 -10.60 0.85
C THR A 87 -1.66 -9.58 0.17
N TYR A 88 -2.26 -8.60 -0.49
CA TYR A 88 -1.58 -7.51 -1.16
C TYR A 88 -1.98 -6.17 -0.54
N LEU A 89 -1.02 -5.35 -0.17
CA LEU A 89 -1.28 -4.05 0.44
C LEU A 89 -0.47 -2.97 -0.28
N GLU A 90 -1.15 -1.92 -0.74
CA GLU A 90 -0.55 -0.70 -1.26
C GLU A 90 -0.51 0.36 -0.14
N ALA A 91 0.68 0.78 0.24
CA ALA A 91 0.94 1.77 1.27
C ALA A 91 1.16 3.15 0.64
N HIS A 92 0.21 4.06 0.89
CA HIS A 92 0.15 5.42 0.35
C HIS A 92 0.19 6.49 1.45
N CYS A 93 0.39 7.74 1.02
CA CYS A 93 0.04 8.89 1.84
C CYS A 93 -0.64 9.97 0.99
N TYR A 94 -1.51 10.76 1.62
CA TYR A 94 -2.21 11.85 0.98
C TYR A 94 -1.84 13.19 1.62
N ARG A 95 -1.91 14.27 0.84
CA ARG A 95 -1.86 15.63 1.41
C ARG A 95 -3.15 15.91 2.14
N ARG A 96 -3.10 16.54 3.33
CA ARG A 96 -4.26 16.73 4.21
C ARG A 96 -5.47 17.36 3.49
N GLU A 97 -5.22 18.27 2.54
CA GLU A 97 -6.28 18.90 1.72
C GLU A 97 -7.08 17.90 0.85
N ASN A 98 -6.56 16.70 0.62
CA ASN A 98 -7.23 15.65 -0.16
C ASN A 98 -8.10 14.72 0.70
N TYR A 99 -8.14 14.88 2.03
CA TYR A 99 -8.92 14.01 2.91
C TYR A 99 -10.39 13.93 2.45
N ASP A 100 -11.06 15.08 2.33
CA ASP A 100 -12.48 15.14 1.96
C ASP A 100 -12.73 14.51 0.60
N LYS A 101 -11.80 14.69 -0.35
CA LYS A 101 -11.89 14.08 -1.68
C LYS A 101 -11.81 12.55 -1.62
N LEU A 102 -10.98 12.00 -0.74
CA LEU A 102 -10.76 10.55 -0.62
C LEU A 102 -11.93 9.85 0.09
N THR A 103 -12.59 10.55 1.01
CA THR A 103 -13.72 10.03 1.80
C THR A 103 -15.09 10.43 1.25
N ASP A 104 -15.14 11.25 0.20
CA ASP A 104 -16.39 11.74 -0.42
C ASP A 104 -17.35 10.59 -0.82
N PRO A 105 -18.59 10.54 -0.28
CA PRO A 105 -19.59 9.54 -0.67
C PRO A 105 -19.88 9.47 -2.18
N SER A 106 -19.68 10.57 -2.90
CA SER A 106 -19.86 10.68 -4.35
C SER A 106 -18.67 10.15 -5.17
N ARG A 107 -17.56 9.74 -4.53
CA ARG A 107 -16.35 9.24 -5.19
C ARG A 107 -16.62 8.07 -6.14
N LYS A 108 -17.62 7.24 -5.82
CA LYS A 108 -18.05 6.15 -6.72
C LYS A 108 -18.56 6.68 -8.07
N SER A 109 -19.34 7.75 -8.06
CA SER A 109 -19.85 8.38 -9.27
C SER A 109 -18.82 9.24 -10.00
N SER A 110 -17.93 9.93 -9.28
CA SER A 110 -16.96 10.84 -9.88
C SER A 110 -15.65 10.17 -10.33
N GLU A 111 -15.15 9.21 -9.56
CA GLU A 111 -13.85 8.54 -9.80
C GLU A 111 -14.01 7.05 -10.18
N GLY A 112 -15.24 6.51 -10.14
CA GLY A 112 -15.53 5.11 -10.47
C GLY A 112 -15.14 4.10 -9.38
N VAL A 113 -14.71 4.57 -8.21
CA VAL A 113 -14.31 3.76 -7.06
C VAL A 113 -14.92 4.30 -5.77
N PRO A 114 -15.26 3.46 -4.77
CA PRO A 114 -15.87 3.92 -3.54
C PRO A 114 -14.98 4.89 -2.75
N PRO A 115 -15.56 5.70 -1.84
CA PRO A 115 -14.78 6.41 -0.83
C PRO A 115 -13.91 5.46 -0.03
N LEU A 116 -12.77 5.97 0.44
CA LEU A 116 -12.01 5.32 1.49
C LEU A 116 -12.73 5.50 2.83
N ILE A 117 -12.54 4.53 3.73
CA ILE A 117 -13.13 4.54 5.07
C ILE A 117 -12.03 4.91 6.05
N GLU A 118 -12.29 5.88 6.92
CA GLU A 118 -11.38 6.21 8.01
C GLU A 118 -11.42 5.15 9.11
N LEU A 119 -10.24 4.70 9.54
CA LEU A 119 -10.05 3.89 10.72
C LEU A 119 -9.96 4.77 11.97
N GLU A 120 -8.91 5.59 12.03
CA GLU A 120 -8.60 6.48 13.15
C GLU A 120 -7.48 7.45 12.73
N GLU A 121 -7.45 8.66 13.32
CA GLU A 121 -6.39 9.67 13.15
C GLU A 121 -6.05 9.95 11.67
N GLY A 122 -7.07 10.00 10.80
CA GLY A 122 -6.92 10.22 9.37
C GLY A 122 -6.35 9.04 8.58
N VAL A 123 -6.14 7.87 9.19
CA VAL A 123 -5.75 6.66 8.45
C VAL A 123 -6.95 6.12 7.70
N LEU A 124 -6.85 6.07 6.38
CA LEU A 124 -7.92 5.62 5.49
C LEU A 124 -7.60 4.25 4.90
N ILE A 125 -8.62 3.43 4.70
CA ILE A 125 -8.51 2.13 4.04
C ILE A 125 -9.51 1.97 2.89
N GLY A 126 -9.14 1.11 1.94
CA GLY A 126 -10.02 0.68 0.87
C GLY A 126 -9.46 -0.51 0.11
N SER A 127 -10.03 -0.80 -1.06
CA SER A 127 -9.45 -1.77 -2.00
C SER A 127 -8.42 -1.10 -2.90
N VAL A 128 -7.40 -1.86 -3.29
CA VAL A 128 -6.50 -1.47 -4.41
C VAL A 128 -7.29 -1.27 -5.70
N SER A 129 -6.63 -0.66 -6.70
CA SER A 129 -7.20 -0.37 -8.01
C SER A 129 -7.94 -1.58 -8.62
N PRO A 130 -9.16 -1.39 -9.16
CA PRO A 130 -9.93 -2.46 -9.78
C PRO A 130 -9.22 -3.09 -10.98
N HIS A 131 -8.27 -2.38 -11.60
CA HIS A 131 -7.48 -2.85 -12.74
C HIS A 131 -6.62 -4.07 -12.40
N ILE A 132 -6.07 -4.13 -11.18
CA ILE A 132 -5.29 -5.28 -10.70
C ILE A 132 -6.15 -6.22 -9.84
N ARG A 133 -7.03 -5.69 -8.98
CA ARG A 133 -7.86 -6.48 -8.07
C ARG A 133 -8.67 -7.55 -8.81
N LYS A 134 -9.26 -7.18 -9.96
CA LYS A 134 -10.14 -8.07 -10.73
C LYS A 134 -9.38 -9.03 -11.65
N LYS A 135 -8.12 -8.74 -11.98
CA LYS A 135 -7.37 -9.47 -13.00
C LYS A 135 -6.32 -10.41 -12.42
N LEU A 136 -5.71 -10.05 -11.30
CA LEU A 136 -4.52 -10.73 -10.77
C LEU A 136 -4.78 -11.52 -9.49
N PHE A 137 -5.88 -11.22 -8.80
CA PHE A 137 -6.19 -11.74 -7.47
C PHE A 137 -7.47 -12.56 -7.49
N LYS A 138 -7.51 -13.60 -6.67
CA LYS A 138 -8.70 -14.43 -6.43
C LYS A 138 -9.73 -13.65 -5.60
N ARG A 139 -10.95 -14.17 -5.55
CA ARG A 139 -12.04 -13.55 -4.79
C ARG A 139 -11.71 -13.41 -3.31
N ASP A 140 -11.07 -14.42 -2.75
CA ASP A 140 -10.67 -14.59 -1.35
C ASP A 140 -9.32 -13.97 -1.00
N ASP A 141 -8.52 -13.54 -1.98
CA ASP A 141 -7.30 -12.77 -1.71
C ASP A 141 -7.67 -11.38 -1.13
N ILE A 142 -6.91 -10.96 -0.12
CA ILE A 142 -7.05 -9.66 0.52
C ILE A 142 -6.23 -8.65 -0.30
N CYS A 143 -6.86 -7.56 -0.76
CA CYS A 143 -6.14 -6.49 -1.45
C CYS A 143 -6.55 -5.13 -0.89
N LEU A 144 -5.63 -4.47 -0.19
CA LEU A 144 -5.89 -3.26 0.56
C LEU A 144 -5.08 -2.10 0.01
N THR A 145 -5.70 -0.92 -0.08
CA THR A 145 -4.95 0.34 -0.07
C THR A 145 -5.09 0.93 1.33
N VAL A 146 -4.01 1.46 1.88
CA VAL A 146 -4.00 2.17 3.15
C VAL A 146 -3.23 3.48 3.01
N GLU A 147 -3.84 4.54 3.51
CA GLU A 147 -3.51 5.93 3.27
C GLU A 147 -3.39 6.64 4.62
N MET A 148 -2.34 7.43 4.83
CA MET A 148 -2.23 8.34 5.97
C MET A 148 -1.89 9.76 5.49
N PRO A 149 -2.09 10.80 6.31
CA PRO A 149 -1.53 12.10 6.02
C PRO A 149 -0.03 12.01 5.74
N CYS A 150 0.43 12.63 4.66
CA CYS A 150 1.86 12.70 4.37
C CYS A 150 2.57 13.48 5.49
N LEU A 151 3.66 12.91 6.02
CA LEU A 151 4.39 13.48 7.14
C LEU A 151 5.25 14.68 6.68
N ASP A 152 5.00 15.84 7.28
CA ASP A 152 5.68 17.11 7.05
C ASP A 152 6.77 17.45 8.08
N GLY A 153 7.01 16.54 9.05
CA GLY A 153 8.07 16.64 10.06
C GLY A 153 7.50 16.66 11.48
N GLY A 154 7.70 15.57 12.23
CA GLY A 154 7.17 15.40 13.59
C GLY A 154 6.85 13.93 13.91
N SER A 155 6.46 13.69 15.16
CA SER A 155 5.71 12.48 15.56
C SER A 155 4.25 12.75 15.24
N ASP A 156 3.64 11.87 14.45
CA ASP A 156 2.26 11.99 13.99
C ASP A 156 1.52 10.74 14.46
N ARG A 157 0.39 10.91 15.17
CA ARG A 157 -0.41 9.79 15.70
C ARG A 157 -0.91 8.89 14.58
N SER A 158 -1.17 9.45 13.40
CA SER A 158 -1.56 8.68 12.22
C SER A 158 -0.51 7.64 11.84
N LEU A 159 0.79 7.91 12.05
CA LEU A 159 1.86 6.94 11.75
C LEU A 159 1.79 5.72 12.68
N ASP A 160 1.44 5.92 13.95
CA ASP A 160 1.38 4.82 14.91
C ASP A 160 0.16 3.93 14.63
N VAL A 161 -1.01 4.53 14.37
CA VAL A 161 -2.22 3.81 13.90
C VAL A 161 -1.95 3.07 12.60
N TYR A 162 -1.28 3.71 11.64
CA TYR A 162 -0.93 3.10 10.36
C TYR A 162 -0.02 1.89 10.54
N VAL A 163 0.99 1.98 11.43
CA VAL A 163 1.91 0.88 11.72
C VAL A 163 1.19 -0.27 12.42
N GLU A 164 0.30 0.02 13.38
CA GLU A 164 -0.51 -0.99 14.04
C GLU A 164 -1.42 -1.72 13.05
N PHE A 165 -2.06 -0.99 12.14
CA PHE A 165 -2.85 -1.60 11.08
C PHE A 165 -2.01 -2.49 10.17
N LEU A 166 -0.82 -2.02 9.75
CA LEU A 166 0.10 -2.84 8.96
C LEU A 166 0.51 -4.13 9.68
N ARG A 167 0.74 -4.08 11.00
CA ARG A 167 1.05 -5.27 11.82
C ARG A 167 -0.12 -6.24 11.86
N THR A 168 -1.33 -5.73 12.04
CA THR A 168 -2.56 -6.53 12.05
C THR A 168 -2.75 -7.29 10.74
N VAL A 169 -2.50 -6.63 9.60
CA VAL A 169 -2.55 -7.27 8.27
C VAL A 169 -1.35 -8.21 8.06
N ALA A 170 -0.19 -7.92 8.64
CA ALA A 170 1.00 -8.76 8.52
C ALA A 170 0.86 -10.07 9.31
N SER A 171 0.15 -10.08 10.43
CA SER A 171 -0.10 -11.28 11.25
C SER A 171 -1.20 -12.18 10.71
N SER A 172 -2.11 -11.66 9.86
CA SER A 172 -3.32 -12.38 9.38
C SER A 172 -3.02 -13.58 8.50
#